data_AF-A0A838TU39-F1
#
_entry.id   AF-A0A838TU39-F1
#
_cell.length_a   1.000
_cell.length_b   1.000
_cell.length_c   1.000
_cell.angle_alpha   90.00
_cell.angle_beta   90.00
_cell.angle_gamma   90.00
#
_symmetry.space_group_name_H-M   'P 1'
#
loop_
_entity.id
_entity.type
_entity.pdbx_description
1 polymer ?
#
loop_
_entity_poly.entity_id
_entity_poly.type
_entity_poly.pdbx_seq_one_letter_code
_entity_poly.pdbx_strand_id
1 'polypeptide(L)'
;YSGGVFINGENKWDSGIAKQGAELTRQQQASGVFLSSLHDADANKEQAFIKSIETGNYLNEARSGAESTLTAILGRETAIARKEMTWDEIISSNQTLDPKLNLAQFD
;
A
#
# COMPACT_ATOMS: atom_id res chain seq x y z
N TYR A 1 -10.83 -4.34 -4.49
CA TYR A 1 -10.18 -4.65 -5.78
C TYR A 1 -10.61 -6.03 -6.24
N SER A 2 -11.07 -6.17 -7.49
CA SER A 2 -11.50 -7.46 -8.06
C SER A 2 -10.65 -7.84 -9.27
N GLY A 3 -10.26 -9.10 -9.36
CA GLY A 3 -9.46 -9.64 -10.47
C GLY A 3 -7.93 -9.53 -10.28
N GLY A 4 -7.21 -10.03 -11.29
CA GLY A 4 -5.76 -10.08 -11.32
C GLY A 4 -5.08 -8.76 -11.67
N VAL A 5 -3.86 -8.61 -11.17
CA VAL A 5 -2.96 -7.48 -11.42
C VAL A 5 -1.78 -7.95 -12.25
N PHE A 6 -1.26 -7.09 -13.12
CA PHE A 6 -0.17 -7.41 -14.04
C PHE A 6 0.74 -6.21 -14.26
N ILE A 7 2.01 -6.50 -14.50
CA ILE A 7 3.03 -5.53 -14.91
C ILE A 7 3.41 -5.88 -16.36
N ASN A 8 3.26 -4.92 -17.26
CA ASN A 8 3.72 -5.03 -18.65
C ASN A 8 5.08 -4.32 -18.80
N GLY A 9 5.89 -4.74 -19.78
CA GLY A 9 7.19 -4.14 -20.07
C GLY A 9 8.29 -5.19 -20.19
N GLU A 10 9.53 -4.79 -19.92
CA GLU A 10 10.69 -5.70 -19.90
C GLU A 10 10.59 -6.71 -18.75
N ASN A 11 10.20 -6.26 -17.56
CA ASN A 11 9.99 -7.11 -16.39
C ASN A 11 8.51 -7.47 -16.23
N LYS A 12 8.02 -8.36 -17.11
CA LYS A 12 6.64 -8.82 -17.06
C LYS A 12 6.36 -9.60 -15.78
N TRP A 13 5.23 -9.32 -15.15
CA TRP A 13 4.74 -10.05 -13.98
C TRP A 13 3.22 -10.18 -14.03
N ASP A 14 2.68 -11.30 -13.58
CA ASP A 14 1.25 -11.58 -13.52
C ASP A 14 0.90 -12.20 -12.16
N SER A 15 -0.16 -11.70 -11.53
CA SER A 15 -0.66 -12.20 -10.24
C SER A 15 -1.15 -13.65 -10.26
N GLY A 16 -1.35 -14.26 -11.44
CA GLY A 16 -1.94 -15.59 -11.60
C GLY A 16 -3.45 -15.62 -11.35
N ILE A 17 -4.05 -14.48 -10.97
CA ILE A 17 -5.49 -14.32 -10.79
C ILE A 17 -6.12 -13.86 -12.10
N ALA A 18 -7.31 -14.38 -12.41
CA ALA A 18 -8.03 -14.03 -13.62
C ALA A 18 -8.36 -12.54 -13.68
N LYS A 19 -8.26 -11.99 -14.88
CA LYS A 19 -8.70 -10.61 -15.15
C LYS A 19 -10.21 -10.49 -15.00
N GLN A 20 -10.67 -9.31 -14.60
CA GLN A 20 -12.09 -9.03 -14.47
C GLN A 20 -12.81 -9.26 -15.81
N GLY A 21 -13.90 -10.04 -15.79
CA GLY A 21 -14.69 -10.36 -16.99
C GLY A 21 -14.13 -11.50 -17.86
N ALA A 22 -13.07 -12.18 -17.44
CA ALA A 22 -12.60 -13.39 -18.12
C ALA A 22 -13.60 -14.55 -17.91
N GLU A 23 -13.92 -15.28 -18.97
CA GLU A 23 -14.59 -16.57 -18.85
C GLU A 23 -13.63 -17.60 -18.25
N LEU A 24 -14.06 -18.24 -17.16
CA LEU A 24 -13.24 -19.20 -16.42
C LEU A 24 -13.65 -20.62 -16.72
N THR A 25 -12.67 -21.46 -16.97
CA THR A 25 -12.88 -22.91 -17.03
C THR A 25 -13.30 -23.44 -15.66
N ARG A 26 -13.99 -24.59 -15.61
CA ARG A 26 -14.37 -25.24 -14.33
C ARG A 26 -13.17 -25.50 -13.42
N GLN A 27 -12.00 -25.80 -13.99
CA GLN A 27 -10.77 -26.04 -13.23
C GLN A 27 -10.26 -24.76 -12.55
N GLN A 28 -10.31 -23.62 -13.25
CA GLN A 28 -9.91 -22.32 -12.70
C GLN A 28 -10.91 -21.79 -11.65
N GLN A 29 -12.19 -22.13 -11.79
CA GLN A 29 -13.20 -21.86 -10.77
C GLN A 29 -12.92 -22.70 -9.52
N ALA A 30 -12.63 -23.99 -9.67
CA ALA A 30 -12.32 -24.87 -8.54
C ALA A 30 -11.04 -24.45 -7.78
N SER A 31 -10.07 -23.81 -8.46
CA SER A 31 -8.83 -23.34 -7.86
C SER A 31 -8.90 -21.94 -7.24
N GLY A 32 -10.06 -21.26 -7.27
CA GLY A 32 -10.24 -19.95 -6.62
C GLY A 32 -9.60 -18.76 -7.34
N VAL A 33 -9.24 -18.90 -8.62
CA VAL A 33 -8.48 -17.91 -9.42
C VAL A 33 -9.28 -16.62 -9.74
N PHE A 34 -10.44 -16.41 -9.12
CA PHE A 34 -11.40 -15.35 -9.48
C PHE A 34 -11.76 -14.37 -8.35
N LEU A 35 -11.27 -14.59 -7.13
CA LEU A 35 -11.68 -13.78 -5.96
C LEU A 35 -11.06 -12.39 -6.00
N SER A 36 -9.73 -12.32 -5.86
CA SER A 36 -8.94 -11.10 -5.95
C SER A 36 -7.46 -11.47 -5.83
N SER A 37 -6.58 -10.68 -6.46
CA SER A 37 -5.12 -10.72 -6.21
C SER A 37 -4.73 -10.36 -4.77
N LEU A 38 -5.67 -9.83 -3.99
CA LEU A 38 -5.48 -9.47 -2.58
C LEU A 38 -6.41 -10.26 -1.65
N HIS A 39 -7.05 -11.33 -2.12
CA HIS A 39 -8.11 -12.02 -1.36
C HIS A 39 -7.67 -12.52 0.02
N ASP A 40 -6.44 -13.02 0.13
CA ASP A 40 -5.86 -13.58 1.34
C ASP A 40 -4.88 -12.63 2.04
N ALA A 41 -4.74 -11.40 1.53
CA ALA A 41 -3.74 -10.46 2.02
C ALA A 41 -3.91 -10.13 3.51
N ASP A 42 -5.15 -9.94 3.97
CA ASP A 42 -5.43 -9.57 5.37
C ASP A 42 -5.10 -10.72 6.32
N ALA A 43 -5.61 -11.94 6.04
CA ALA A 43 -5.32 -13.12 6.84
C ALA A 43 -3.81 -13.43 6.89
N ASN A 44 -3.10 -13.28 5.77
CA ASN A 44 -1.65 -13.49 5.71
C ASN A 44 -0.89 -12.44 6.53
N LYS A 45 -1.30 -11.17 6.50
CA LYS A 45 -0.70 -10.10 7.31
C LYS A 45 -0.92 -10.33 8.79
N GLU A 46 -2.13 -10.72 9.19
CA GLU A 46 -2.46 -11.05 10.58
C GLU A 46 -1.61 -12.22 11.09
N GLN A 47 -1.54 -13.31 10.32
CA GLN A 47 -0.70 -14.47 10.65
C GLN A 47 0.79 -14.10 10.78
N ALA A 48 1.30 -13.28 9.84
CA ALA A 48 2.69 -12.82 9.89
C ALA A 48 2.97 -11.98 11.14
N PHE A 49 2.05 -11.07 11.50
CA PHE A 49 2.17 -10.25 12.71
C PHE A 49 2.18 -11.11 13.98
N ILE A 50 1.21 -12.01 14.14
CA ILE A 50 1.14 -12.91 15.30
C ILE A 50 2.41 -13.76 15.40
N LYS A 51 2.82 -14.39 14.30
CA LYS A 51 4.04 -15.22 14.27
C LYS A 51 5.29 -14.42 14.64
N SER A 52 5.39 -13.16 14.23
CA SER A 52 6.52 -12.30 14.58
C SER A 52 6.65 -12.10 16.09
N ILE A 53 5.51 -12.04 16.80
CA ILE A 53 5.45 -11.92 18.25
C ILE A 53 5.80 -13.25 18.91
N GLU A 54 5.12 -14.33 18.51
CA GLU A 54 5.29 -15.67 19.10
C GLU A 54 6.71 -16.20 18.97
N THR A 55 7.38 -15.90 17.85
CA THR A 55 8.75 -16.35 17.59
C THR A 55 9.83 -15.39 18.08
N GLY A 56 9.46 -14.18 18.52
CA GLY A 56 10.39 -13.09 18.86
C GLY A 56 11.09 -12.45 17.66
N ASN A 57 10.80 -12.88 16.42
CA ASN A 57 11.32 -12.28 15.20
C ASN A 57 10.42 -11.11 14.76
N TYR A 58 10.48 -10.00 15.49
CA TYR A 58 9.57 -8.87 15.29
C TYR A 58 9.72 -8.22 13.91
N LEU A 59 8.58 -7.90 13.30
CA LEU A 59 8.52 -7.10 12.07
C LEU A 59 8.86 -5.63 12.39
N ASN A 60 9.78 -5.04 11.63
CA ASN A 60 10.13 -3.62 11.75
C ASN A 60 9.76 -2.86 10.47
N GLU A 61 8.58 -2.24 10.49
CA GLU A 61 8.06 -1.45 9.38
C GLU A 61 8.24 0.07 9.59
N ALA A 62 8.92 0.49 10.67
CA ALA A 62 9.01 1.90 11.03
C ALA A 62 9.65 2.75 9.92
N ARG A 63 10.71 2.22 9.29
CA ARG A 63 11.37 2.88 8.16
C ARG A 63 10.46 2.98 6.94
N SER A 64 9.82 1.89 6.54
CA SER A 64 8.92 1.87 5.39
C SER A 64 7.73 2.84 5.60
N GLY A 65 7.17 2.84 6.80
CA GLY A 65 6.11 3.79 7.19
C GLY A 65 6.57 5.25 7.13
N ALA A 66 7.78 5.55 7.61
CA ALA A 66 8.35 6.90 7.53
C ALA A 66 8.58 7.34 6.07
N GLU A 67 9.17 6.48 5.25
CA GLU A 67 9.42 6.75 3.82
C GLU A 67 8.10 6.94 3.04
N SER A 68 7.10 6.10 3.28
CA SER A 68 5.76 6.23 2.67
C SER A 68 5.09 7.56 3.06
N THR A 69 5.13 7.91 4.35
CA THR A 69 4.55 9.17 4.84
C THR A 69 5.26 10.38 4.24
N LEU A 70 6.59 10.37 4.20
CA LEU A 70 7.37 11.45 3.61
C LEU A 70 7.13 11.55 2.09
N THR A 71 6.88 10.44 1.39
CA THR A 71 6.45 10.44 -0.02
C THR A 71 5.14 11.21 -0.21
N ALA A 72 4.17 10.97 0.66
CA ALA A 72 2.88 11.65 0.61
C ALA A 72 3.02 13.16 0.90
N ILE A 73 3.86 13.53 1.87
CA ILE A 73 4.19 14.94 2.17
C ILE A 73 4.82 15.60 0.95
N LEU A 74 5.84 14.98 0.34
CA LEU A 74 6.48 15.49 -0.88
C LEU A 74 5.46 15.70 -2.01
N GLY A 75 4.58 14.72 -2.25
CA GLY A 75 3.52 14.84 -3.25
C GLY A 75 2.54 15.99 -2.97
N ARG A 76 2.19 16.21 -1.70
CA ARG A 76 1.36 17.34 -1.27
C ARG A 76 2.06 18.68 -1.51
N GLU A 77 3.28 18.84 -1.03
CA GLU A 77 4.01 20.12 -1.12
C GLU A 77 4.29 20.50 -2.57
N THR A 78 4.73 19.55 -3.40
CA THR A 78 4.95 19.78 -4.84
C THR A 78 3.68 20.25 -5.54
N ALA A 79 2.53 19.61 -5.25
CA ALA A 79 1.24 20.00 -5.80
C ALA A 79 0.82 21.42 -5.38
N ILE A 80 1.00 21.79 -4.11
CA ILE A 80 0.69 23.12 -3.59
C ILE A 80 1.62 24.18 -4.19
N ALA A 81 2.93 23.91 -4.20
CA ALA A 81 3.94 24.84 -4.68
C ALA A 81 3.98 24.96 -6.21
N ARG A 82 3.37 24.00 -6.93
CA ARG A 82 3.37 23.89 -8.40
C ARG A 82 4.78 23.90 -9.00
N LYS A 83 5.71 23.26 -8.30
CA LYS A 83 7.10 23.10 -8.73
C LYS A 83 7.63 21.75 -8.27
N GLU A 84 8.71 21.32 -8.91
CA GLU A 84 9.50 20.20 -8.42
C GLU A 84 10.11 20.54 -7.06
N MET A 85 10.16 19.53 -6.20
CA MET A 85 10.81 19.57 -4.89
C MET A 85 11.48 18.23 -4.64
N THR A 86 12.49 18.25 -3.78
CA THR A 86 13.33 17.10 -3.44
C THR A 86 13.10 16.66 -2.00
N TRP A 87 13.51 15.44 -1.69
CA TRP A 87 13.47 14.89 -0.32
C TRP A 87 14.25 15.75 0.68
N ASP A 88 15.44 16.20 0.29
CA ASP A 88 16.30 17.02 1.15
C ASP A 88 15.66 18.37 1.48
N GLU A 89 14.97 19.00 0.53
CA GLU A 89 14.23 20.24 0.76
C GLU A 89 13.07 20.04 1.74
N ILE A 90 12.35 18.91 1.66
CA ILE A 90 11.25 18.61 2.60
C ILE A 90 11.80 18.34 4.00
N ILE A 91 12.86 17.53 4.13
CA ILE A 91 13.44 17.15 5.43
C ILE A 91 14.09 18.35 6.13
N SER A 92 14.73 19.25 5.38
CA SER A 92 15.37 20.46 5.93
C SER A 92 14.39 21.61 6.20
N SER A 93 13.12 21.45 5.84
CA SER A 93 12.10 22.48 6.05
C SER A 93 11.75 22.64 7.53
N ASN A 94 11.58 23.89 7.97
CA ASN A 94 11.05 24.22 9.30
C ASN A 94 9.51 24.32 9.31
N GLN A 95 8.85 23.82 8.26
CA GLN A 95 7.40 23.89 8.11
C GLN A 95 6.68 22.98 9.11
N THR A 96 5.68 23.53 9.79
CA THR A 96 4.76 22.77 10.65
C THR A 96 3.48 22.50 9.88
N LEU A 97 3.08 21.22 9.78
CA LEU A 97 1.82 20.82 9.15
C LEU A 97 0.72 20.75 10.21
N ASP A 98 -0.03 21.86 10.36
CA ASP A 98 -1.20 21.91 11.22
C ASP A 98 -2.44 21.35 10.49
N PRO A 99 -3.06 20.26 10.97
CA PRO A 99 -4.24 19.68 10.35
C PRO A 99 -5.52 20.51 10.60
N LYS A 100 -5.46 21.57 11.42
CA LYS A 100 -6.57 22.47 11.77
C LYS A 100 -7.82 21.74 12.26
N LEU A 101 -7.62 20.63 12.97
CA LEU A 101 -8.72 19.85 13.54
C LEU A 101 -9.27 20.57 14.77
N ASN A 102 -10.57 20.85 14.77
CA ASN A 102 -11.25 21.29 15.99
C ASN A 102 -11.67 20.06 16.80
N LEU A 103 -10.88 19.68 17.81
CA LEU A 103 -11.20 18.50 18.64
C LEU A 103 -12.42 18.74 19.55
N ALA A 104 -12.66 19.99 19.94
CA ALA A 104 -13.77 20.37 20.81
C ALA A 104 -15.16 20.22 20.17
N GLN A 105 -15.25 19.89 18.88
CA GLN A 105 -16.53 19.62 18.21
C GLN A 105 -17.12 18.24 18.57
N PHE A 106 -16.34 17.38 19.21
CA PHE A 106 -16.71 16.00 19.56
C PHE A 106 -16.98 15.80 21.05
N ASP A 107 -16.88 16.87 21.85
CA ASP A 107 -17.29 16.92 23.26
C ASP A 107 -18.80 17.24 23.38
#